data_AF-A0A439PY56-F1
#
_entry.id   AF-A0A439PY56-F1
#
_cell.length_a   1.000
_cell.length_b   1.000
_cell.length_c   1.000
_cell.angle_alpha   90.00
_cell.angle_beta   90.00
_cell.angle_gamma   90.00
#
_symmetry.space_group_name_H-M   'P 1'
#
loop_
_entity.id
_entity.type
_entity.pdbx_description
1 polymer ?
#
loop_
_entity_poly.entity_id
_entity_poly.type
_entity_poly.pdbx_seq_one_letter_code
_entity_poly.pdbx_strand_id
1 'polypeptide(L)' 'MPGIEAAIRELLESRSAAMGAKDIEWLMSHYSNDIVYFDLVPPLRYVGSNAHRERFLDWFPAG' A
#
# COMPACT_ATOMS: atom_id res chain seq x y z
N MET A 1 -3.99 -22.09 -12.99
CA MET A 1 -3.44 -20.78 -12.60
C MET A 1 -4.33 -19.73 -13.21
N PRO A 2 -4.81 -18.73 -12.45
CA PRO A 2 -5.53 -17.61 -13.04
C PRO A 2 -4.67 -16.95 -14.13
N GLY A 3 -5.30 -16.44 -15.18
CA GLY A 3 -4.60 -15.64 -16.18
C GLY A 3 -3.98 -14.39 -15.55
N ILE A 4 -2.98 -13.81 -16.21
CA ILE A 4 -2.26 -12.62 -15.70
C ILE A 4 -3.22 -11.50 -15.30
N GLU A 5 -4.26 -11.23 -16.11
CA GLU A 5 -5.26 -10.21 -15.79
C GLU A 5 -6.03 -10.53 -14.50
N ALA A 6 -6.48 -11.78 -14.34
CA ALA A 6 -7.21 -12.20 -13.15
C ALA A 6 -6.34 -12.08 -11.89
N ALA A 7 -5.06 -12.46 -11.98
CA ALA A 7 -4.11 -12.32 -10.87
C ALA A 7 -3.84 -10.84 -10.50
N ILE A 8 -3.74 -9.94 -11.49
CA ILE A 8 -3.62 -8.50 -11.23
C ILE A 8 -4.89 -7.97 -10.54
N ARG A 9 -6.07 -8.38 -10.99
CA ARG A 9 -7.34 -7.98 -10.35
C ARG A 9 -7.40 -8.44 -8.89
N GLU A 10 -7.10 -9.72 -8.62
CA GLU A 10 -7.06 -10.26 -7.26
C GLU A 10 -6.09 -9.48 -6.35
N LEU A 11 -4.90 -9.12 -6.87
CA LEU A 11 -3.93 -8.31 -6.12
C LEU A 11 -4.47 -6.91 -5.79
N LEU A 12 -5.11 -6.24 -6.75
CA LEU A 12 -5.66 -4.89 -6.56
C LEU A 12 -6.88 -4.88 -5.61
N GLU A 13 -7.72 -5.90 -5.67
CA GLU A 13 -8.85 -6.06 -4.75
C GLU A 13 -8.37 -6.30 -3.31
N SER A 14 -7.38 -7.19 -3.13
CA SER A 14 -6.78 -7.46 -1.82
C SER A 14 -6.14 -6.21 -1.21
N ARG A 15 -5.37 -5.46 -2.02
CA ARG A 15 -4.79 -4.18 -1.58
C ARG A 15 -5.87 -3.16 -1.20
N SER A 16 -6.96 -3.07 -1.96
CA SER A 16 -8.08 -2.16 -1.67
C SER A 16 -8.79 -2.53 -0.38
N ALA A 17 -8.98 -3.82 -0.12
CA ALA A 17 -9.53 -4.32 1.13
C ALA A 17 -8.62 -4.03 2.34
N ALA A 18 -7.30 -4.21 2.21
CA ALA A 18 -6.33 -3.86 3.24
C ALA A 18 -6.38 -2.36 3.61
N MET A 19 -6.46 -1.49 2.59
CA MET A 19 -6.63 -0.04 2.76
C MET A 19 -7.94 0.29 3.50
N GLY A 20 -9.05 -0.33 3.08
CA GLY A 20 -10.36 -0.12 3.71
C GLY A 20 -10.40 -0.57 5.18
N ALA A 21 -9.75 -1.69 5.48
CA ALA A 21 -9.59 -2.22 6.84
C ALA A 21 -8.57 -1.43 7.68
N LYS A 22 -7.75 -0.58 7.05
CA LYS A 22 -6.62 0.13 7.67
C LYS A 22 -5.64 -0.81 8.36
N ASP A 23 -5.46 -2.00 7.79
CA ASP A 23 -4.50 -2.99 8.27
C ASP A 23 -3.14 -2.72 7.63
N ILE A 24 -2.23 -2.13 8.40
CA ILE A 24 -0.91 -1.73 7.91
C ILE A 24 -0.03 -2.94 7.56
N GLU A 25 -0.16 -4.07 8.27
CA GLU A 25 0.65 -5.25 7.98
C GLU A 25 0.21 -5.89 6.67
N TRP A 26 -1.10 -6.04 6.49
CA TRP A 26 -1.65 -6.56 5.25
C TRP A 26 -1.36 -5.61 4.08
N LEU A 27 -1.57 -4.31 4.24
CA LEU A 27 -1.31 -3.34 3.17
C LEU A 27 0.16 -3.35 2.73
N MET A 28 1.10 -3.41 3.67
CA MET A 28 2.54 -3.43 3.37
C MET A 28 3.00 -4.73 2.70
N SER A 29 2.27 -5.84 2.86
CA SER A 29 2.59 -7.11 2.18
C SER A 29 2.50 -7.05 0.65
N HIS A 30 1.79 -6.05 0.11
CA HIS A 30 1.65 -5.85 -1.33
C HIS A 30 2.81 -5.06 -1.96
N TYR A 31 3.75 -4.58 -1.15
CA TYR A 31 4.79 -3.65 -1.59
C TYR A 31 6.19 -4.23 -1.43
N SER A 32 7.05 -3.92 -2.41
CA SER A 32 8.47 -4.26 -2.34
C SER A 32 9.20 -3.37 -1.33
N ASN A 33 10.31 -3.87 -0.77
CA ASN A 33 11.16 -3.13 0.15
C ASN A 33 11.76 -1.85 -0.46
N ASP A 34 11.96 -1.83 -1.78
CA ASP A 34 12.54 -0.73 -2.55
C ASP A 34 11.49 0.18 -3.21
N ILE A 35 10.22 0.13 -2.76
CA ILE A 35 9.14 0.93 -3.33
C ILE A 35 9.47 2.42 -3.40
N VAL A 36 9.12 3.04 -4.52
CA VAL A 36 9.03 4.50 -4.66
C VAL A 36 7.56 4.87 -4.79
N TYR A 37 7.03 5.52 -3.76
CA TYR A 37 5.64 5.96 -3.69
C TYR A 37 5.55 7.46 -3.93
N PHE A 38 4.61 7.87 -4.78
CA PHE A 38 4.29 9.27 -4.99
C PHE A 38 2.92 9.59 -4.40
N ASP A 39 2.83 10.74 -3.75
CA ASP A 39 1.63 11.22 -3.10
C ASP A 39 1.27 12.61 -3.64
N LEU A 40 0.02 13.00 -3.48
CA LEU A 40 -0.48 14.34 -3.78
C LEU A 40 -0.17 15.32 -2.64
N VAL A 41 0.06 14.83 -1.41
CA VAL A 41 0.41 15.67 -0.25
C VAL A 41 1.94 15.63 -0.03
N PRO A 42 2.59 16.79 0.22
CA PRO A 42 4.00 16.84 0.57
C PRO A 42 4.36 15.87 1.72
N PRO A 43 5.53 15.21 1.68
CA PRO A 43 6.66 15.36 0.73
C PRO A 43 6.54 14.82 -0.72
N LEU A 44 5.36 14.48 -1.26
CA LEU A 44 5.12 14.03 -2.66
C LEU A 44 5.84 12.75 -3.11
N ARG A 45 6.94 12.36 -2.47
CA ARG A 45 7.74 11.18 -2.79
C ARG A 45 8.29 10.54 -1.52
N TYR A 46 8.12 9.22 -1.42
CA TYR A 46 8.61 8.37 -0.34
C TYR A 46 9.40 7.21 -0.97
N VAL A 47 10.55 6.88 -0.39
CA VAL A 47 11.43 5.82 -0.91
C VAL A 47 11.68 4.80 0.20
N GLY A 48 11.45 3.53 -0.13
CA GLY A 48 11.58 2.40 0.79
C GLY A 48 10.28 2.11 1.54
N SER A 49 10.12 0.84 1.93
CA SER A 49 8.93 0.36 2.64
C SER A 49 8.68 1.07 3.97
N ASN A 50 9.73 1.46 4.70
CA ASN A 50 9.60 2.18 5.97
C ASN A 50 8.92 3.55 5.79
N ALA A 51 9.42 4.38 4.86
CA ALA A 51 8.86 5.71 4.60
C ALA A 51 7.43 5.62 4.05
N HIS A 52 7.14 4.57 3.25
CA HIS A 52 5.80 4.32 2.75
C HIS A 52 4.83 3.90 3.86
N ARG A 53 5.29 3.05 4.79
CA ARG A 53 4.52 2.58 5.94
C ARG A 53 4.14 3.74 6.85
N GLU A 54 5.11 4.58 7.24
CA GLU A 54 4.88 5.77 8.06
C GLU A 54 3.82 6.67 7.43
N ARG A 55 3.90 6.86 6.11
CA ARG A 55 2.92 7.65 5.37
C ARG A 55 1.49 7.10 5.49
N PHE A 56 1.28 5.79 5.41
CA PHE A 56 -0.06 5.24 5.62
C PHE A 56 -0.53 5.34 7.07
N LEU A 57 0.38 5.17 8.04
CA LEU A 57 0.07 5.34 9.45
C LEU A 57 -0.36 6.79 9.76
N ASP A 58 0.24 7.79 9.10
CA ASP A 58 -0.20 9.19 9.21
C ASP A 58 -1.61 9.43 8.64
N TRP A 59 -2.04 8.60 7.68
CA TRP A 59 -3.38 8.66 7.09
C TRP A 59 -4.44 7.89 7.86
N PHE A 60 -4.03 6.83 8.55
CA PHE A 60 -4.94 6.08 9.41
C PHE A 60 -5.20 6.93 10.66
N PRO A 61 -6.47 7.22 11.00
CA PRO A 61 -6.77 7.96 12.21
C PRO A 61 -6.18 7.23 13.42
N ALA A 62 -5.62 8.00 14.36
CA ALA A 62 -5.40 7.49 15.70
C ALA A 62 -6.77 7.03 16.24
N GLY A 63 -6.84 5.78 16.70
CA GLY A 63 -8.06 5.19 17.25
C GLY A 63 -8.65 6.00 18.40
#